data_AF-A0A3B9K860-F1
#
_entry.id   AF-A0A3B9K860-F1
#
_cell.length_a   1.000
_cell.length_b   1.000
_cell.length_c   1.000
_cell.angle_alpha   90.00
_cell.angle_beta   90.00
_cell.angle_gamma   90.00
#
_symmetry.space_group_name_H-M   'P 1'
#
loop_
_entity.id
_entity.type
_entity.pdbx_description
1 polymer ?
#
loop_
_entity_poly.entity_id
_entity_poly.type
_entity_poly.pdbx_seq_one_letter_code
_entity_poly.pdbx_strand_id
1 'polypeptide(L)'
;MEQHIPILPLRTRKQIATVLHLLFLMIALFGVGTLYLNDNLGVGITRVKNVRYEDTPQFNQQVNADLNNIFRYIKYSDTFARDRAAAVDSRALRMMYGPTEMTDYTLKDLISYLESRGYQIREDFSYIYGGLPEKVLENREGYVMWSIADPDVVYEDFVPNMTRSRLEATALQIMDALHDYYAVQDQFIVKKSNLHFKIAYSDPKNGDTDVFTNDPDLTPDNVHTYGKYAYLPGNSVFYDTNLQSITLNTIPALAANNPYDGSNFYLLLAVDTRFPEADSYARADYEYRSMQNFYIVGFVLLIIGSLMAFLTLLYLIR
;
A
#
# COMPACT_ATOMS: atom_id res chain seq x y z
N MET A 1 49.94 -33.11 46.24
CA MET A 1 50.46 -32.72 44.92
C MET A 1 49.68 -31.48 44.50
N GLU A 2 50.07 -30.32 45.04
CA GLU A 2 49.43 -29.04 44.69
C GLU A 2 49.93 -28.62 43.31
N GLN A 3 49.02 -28.57 42.33
CA GLN A 3 49.31 -27.98 41.03
C GLN A 3 49.44 -26.46 41.22
N HIS A 4 50.68 -25.97 41.27
CA HIS A 4 50.97 -24.54 41.14
C HIS A 4 50.54 -24.08 39.73
N ILE A 5 49.37 -23.44 39.65
CA ILE A 5 48.96 -22.71 38.44
C ILE A 5 49.94 -21.53 38.29
N PRO A 6 50.72 -21.43 37.20
CA PRO A 6 51.67 -20.35 37.04
C PRO A 6 50.93 -19.01 36.92
N ILE A 7 51.14 -18.15 37.90
CA ILE A 7 50.60 -16.78 37.94
C ILE A 7 51.38 -15.96 36.90
N LEU A 8 50.73 -15.66 35.75
CA LEU A 8 51.29 -14.79 34.70
C LEU A 8 51.88 -13.48 35.26
N PRO A 9 52.98 -12.95 34.69
CA PRO A 9 53.54 -11.65 35.09
C PRO A 9 52.50 -10.52 34.97
N LEU A 10 52.54 -9.55 35.89
CA LEU A 10 51.58 -8.42 35.93
C LEU A 10 51.48 -7.67 34.59
N ARG A 11 52.63 -7.42 33.94
CA ARG A 11 52.72 -6.77 32.63
C ARG A 11 51.92 -7.54 31.56
N THR A 12 52.07 -8.86 31.51
CA THR A 12 51.36 -9.72 30.56
C THR A 12 49.86 -9.74 30.83
N ARG A 13 49.44 -9.76 32.10
CA ARG A 13 48.02 -9.67 32.48
C ARG A 13 47.39 -8.33 32.06
N LYS A 14 48.11 -7.21 32.24
CA LYS A 14 47.65 -5.89 31.81
C LYS A 14 47.54 -5.79 30.28
N GLN A 15 48.51 -6.33 29.54
CA GLN A 15 48.44 -6.40 28.07
C GLN A 15 47.23 -7.20 27.58
N ILE A 16 46.97 -8.38 28.17
CA ILE A 16 45.78 -9.18 27.86
C ILE A 16 44.50 -8.38 28.16
N ALA A 17 44.44 -7.71 29.31
CA ALA A 17 43.29 -6.88 29.67
C ALA A 17 43.07 -5.70 28.71
N THR A 18 44.13 -5.07 28.19
CA THR A 18 44.02 -4.02 27.15
C THR A 18 43.44 -4.57 25.86
N VAL A 19 43.92 -5.72 25.39
CA VAL A 19 43.39 -6.36 24.16
C VAL A 19 41.92 -6.71 24.33
N LEU A 20 41.55 -7.30 25.49
CA LEU A 20 40.15 -7.60 25.81
C LEU A 20 39.29 -6.34 25.88
N HIS A 21 39.80 -5.25 26.49
CA HIS A 21 39.07 -3.98 26.56
C HIS A 21 38.76 -3.44 25.16
N LEU A 22 39.76 -3.40 24.27
CA LEU A 22 39.57 -2.95 22.89
C LEU A 22 38.60 -3.85 22.13
N LEU A 23 38.66 -5.17 22.34
CA LEU A 23 37.71 -6.11 21.75
C LEU A 23 36.27 -5.82 22.19
N PHE A 24 36.04 -5.63 23.50
CA PHE A 24 34.69 -5.34 24.02
C PHE A 24 34.19 -3.96 23.59
N LEU A 25 35.09 -2.99 23.45
CA LEU A 25 34.77 -1.68 22.87
C LEU A 25 34.33 -1.82 21.41
N MET A 26 35.03 -2.64 20.60
CA MET A 26 34.61 -2.93 19.23
C MET A 26 33.25 -3.63 19.16
N ILE A 27 32.98 -4.59 20.06
CA ILE A 27 31.67 -5.25 20.15
C ILE A 27 30.57 -4.23 20.47
N ALA A 28 30.80 -3.32 21.41
CA ALA A 28 29.85 -2.27 21.74
C ALA A 28 29.58 -1.35 20.54
N LEU A 29 30.64 -0.93 19.83
CA LEU A 29 30.53 -0.10 18.62
C LEU A 29 29.79 -0.83 17.49
N PHE A 30 30.02 -2.13 17.32
CA PHE A 30 29.27 -2.94 16.37
C PHE A 30 27.81 -3.08 16.77
N GLY A 31 27.50 -3.17 18.08
CA GLY A 31 26.14 -3.10 18.61
C GLY A 31 25.44 -1.80 18.22
N VAL A 32 26.10 -0.65 18.41
CA VAL A 32 25.60 0.66 17.93
C VAL A 32 25.41 0.65 16.42
N GLY A 33 26.39 0.15 15.66
CA GLY A 33 26.29 0.02 14.21
C GLY A 33 25.06 -0.78 13.79
N THR A 34 24.80 -1.92 14.42
CA THR A 34 23.66 -2.79 14.12
C THR A 34 22.32 -2.12 14.45
N LEU A 35 22.26 -1.31 15.51
CA LEU A 35 21.06 -0.55 15.90
C LEU A 35 20.74 0.59 14.94
N TYR A 36 21.76 1.23 14.36
CA TYR A 36 21.63 2.48 13.60
C TYR A 36 21.90 2.36 12.11
N LEU A 37 22.54 1.29 11.62
CA LEU A 37 22.82 1.05 10.19
C LEU A 37 21.84 0.04 9.57
N ASN A 38 20.73 -0.29 10.25
CA ASN A 38 19.66 -1.04 9.61
C ASN A 38 18.83 -0.13 8.69
N ASP A 39 18.08 -0.72 7.76
CA ASP A 39 17.27 0.00 6.76
C ASP A 39 16.15 0.89 7.38
N ASN A 40 16.02 0.94 8.70
CA ASN A 40 15.05 1.70 9.48
C ASN A 40 15.73 2.72 10.41
N LEU A 41 16.72 3.45 9.88
CA LEU A 41 17.44 4.57 10.51
C LEU A 41 16.47 5.54 11.23
N GLY A 42 16.71 5.76 12.53
CA GLY A 42 16.06 6.83 13.30
C GLY A 42 14.98 6.43 14.31
N VAL A 43 14.59 5.15 14.40
CA VAL A 43 13.48 4.74 15.30
C VAL A 43 13.95 4.34 16.72
N GLY A 44 15.23 3.98 16.88
CA GLY A 44 15.85 3.68 18.18
C GLY A 44 15.20 2.51 18.95
N ILE A 45 15.39 2.47 20.27
CA ILE A 45 14.94 1.38 21.17
C ILE A 45 13.40 1.29 21.27
N THR A 46 12.66 2.30 20.79
CA THR A 46 11.19 2.39 20.94
C THR A 46 10.42 1.31 20.18
N ARG A 47 11.05 0.65 19.20
CA ARG A 47 10.50 -0.51 18.45
C ARG A 47 10.90 -1.87 19.01
N VAL A 48 11.67 -1.95 20.11
CA VAL A 48 11.87 -3.20 20.87
C VAL A 48 10.62 -3.47 21.71
N LYS A 49 9.49 -3.67 21.03
CA LYS A 49 8.26 -4.16 21.62
C LYS A 49 7.99 -5.52 21.02
N ASN A 50 7.60 -6.48 21.86
CA ASN A 50 7.14 -7.79 21.42
C ASN A 50 5.72 -7.68 20.84
N VAL A 51 5.58 -6.91 19.77
CA VAL A 51 4.33 -6.65 19.06
C VAL A 51 4.46 -7.37 17.72
N ARG A 52 3.41 -8.08 17.32
CA ARG A 52 3.35 -8.74 16.01
C ARG A 52 3.10 -7.68 14.93
N TYR A 53 3.53 -7.91 13.70
CA TYR A 53 3.40 -6.93 12.62
C TYR A 53 1.95 -6.47 12.42
N GLU A 54 1.00 -7.40 12.47
CA GLU A 54 -0.43 -7.16 12.35
C GLU A 54 -1.06 -6.31 13.48
N ASP A 55 -0.33 -6.12 14.58
CA ASP A 55 -0.74 -5.26 15.70
C ASP A 55 -0.08 -3.87 15.63
N THR A 56 0.60 -3.57 14.52
CA THR A 56 1.31 -2.29 14.34
C THR A 56 0.47 -1.24 13.60
N PRO A 57 0.74 0.07 13.83
CA PRO A 57 0.16 1.13 13.02
C PRO A 57 0.49 1.02 11.53
N GLN A 58 1.66 0.48 11.19
CA GLN A 58 2.09 0.28 9.80
C GLN A 58 1.18 -0.70 9.07
N PHE A 59 0.85 -1.83 9.70
CA PHE A 59 -0.11 -2.78 9.15
C PHE A 59 -1.48 -2.13 8.96
N ASN A 60 -1.97 -1.43 9.97
CA ASN A 60 -3.26 -0.75 9.89
C ASN A 60 -3.31 0.31 8.79
N GLN A 61 -2.22 1.05 8.57
CA GLN A 61 -2.10 2.01 7.47
C GLN A 61 -2.15 1.31 6.11
N GLN A 62 -1.46 0.19 5.95
CA GLN A 62 -1.47 -0.61 4.72
C GLN A 62 -2.88 -1.15 4.41
N VAL A 63 -3.54 -1.77 5.39
CA VAL A 63 -4.93 -2.28 5.23
C VAL A 63 -5.89 -1.17 4.79
N ASN A 64 -5.81 0.00 5.41
CA ASN A 64 -6.68 1.12 5.06
C ASN A 64 -6.33 1.73 3.68
N ALA A 65 -5.07 1.74 3.27
CA ALA A 65 -4.68 2.16 1.94
C ALA A 65 -5.21 1.20 0.87
N ASP A 66 -5.04 -0.11 1.09
CA ASP A 66 -5.52 -1.15 0.17
C ASP A 66 -7.05 -1.15 0.08
N LEU A 67 -7.76 -0.95 1.20
CA LEU A 67 -9.21 -0.82 1.22
C LEU A 67 -9.70 0.39 0.38
N ASN A 68 -9.02 1.53 0.46
CA ASN A 68 -9.34 2.68 -0.38
C ASN A 68 -9.11 2.38 -1.87
N ASN A 69 -8.06 1.64 -2.21
CA ASN A 69 -7.79 1.22 -3.58
C ASN A 69 -8.88 0.26 -4.08
N ILE A 70 -9.33 -0.69 -3.24
CA ILE A 70 -10.45 -1.59 -3.55
C ILE A 70 -11.74 -0.80 -3.85
N PHE A 71 -12.05 0.26 -3.10
CA PHE A 71 -13.21 1.10 -3.40
C PHE A 71 -13.09 1.84 -4.74
N ARG A 72 -11.90 2.31 -5.11
CA ARG A 72 -11.67 2.90 -6.44
C ARG A 72 -11.84 1.85 -7.53
N TYR A 73 -11.32 0.64 -7.31
CA TYR A 73 -11.51 -0.48 -8.24
C TYR A 73 -12.99 -0.80 -8.46
N ILE A 74 -13.80 -0.85 -7.40
CA ILE A 74 -15.25 -1.09 -7.52
C ILE A 74 -15.93 0.04 -8.29
N LYS A 75 -15.62 1.31 -8.00
CA LYS A 75 -16.17 2.46 -8.74
C LYS A 75 -15.99 2.30 -10.25
N TYR A 76 -14.83 1.82 -10.67
CA TYR A 76 -14.53 1.66 -12.09
C TYR A 76 -14.85 0.29 -12.67
N SER A 77 -15.20 -0.70 -11.84
CA SER A 77 -15.39 -2.09 -12.27
C SER A 77 -16.47 -2.22 -13.34
N ASP A 78 -17.62 -1.56 -13.20
CA ASP A 78 -18.65 -1.62 -14.23
C ASP A 78 -18.18 -0.96 -15.54
N THR A 79 -17.47 0.16 -15.45
CA THR A 79 -16.99 0.94 -16.61
C THR A 79 -15.86 0.23 -17.35
N PHE A 80 -14.93 -0.41 -16.64
CA PHE A 80 -13.75 -1.06 -17.23
C PHE A 80 -13.90 -2.59 -17.42
N ALA A 81 -14.86 -3.24 -16.74
CA ALA A 81 -15.13 -4.67 -16.89
C ALA A 81 -16.31 -4.99 -17.83
N ARG A 82 -17.39 -4.18 -17.86
CA ARG A 82 -18.53 -4.43 -18.78
C ARG A 82 -18.22 -4.02 -20.21
N ASP A 83 -17.54 -2.89 -20.39
CA ASP A 83 -16.83 -2.59 -21.62
C ASP A 83 -15.47 -3.25 -21.52
N ARG A 84 -15.32 -4.43 -22.13
CA ARG A 84 -14.05 -5.16 -22.25
C ARG A 84 -12.86 -4.20 -22.15
N ALA A 85 -12.13 -4.28 -21.05
CA ALA A 85 -10.72 -3.97 -21.01
C ALA A 85 -10.10 -4.23 -22.39
N ALA A 86 -9.63 -3.17 -23.07
CA ALA A 86 -8.90 -3.20 -24.34
C ALA A 86 -9.67 -3.27 -25.68
N ALA A 87 -10.83 -2.62 -25.84
CA ALA A 87 -10.98 -1.90 -27.11
C ALA A 87 -10.25 -0.56 -26.92
N VAL A 88 -8.97 -0.50 -27.27
CA VAL A 88 -8.22 0.78 -27.34
C VAL A 88 -8.98 1.82 -28.19
N ASP A 89 -9.89 1.33 -29.05
CA ASP A 89 -10.79 2.06 -29.92
C ASP A 89 -12.15 2.45 -29.30
N SER A 90 -12.45 2.11 -28.04
CA SER A 90 -13.66 2.59 -27.36
C SER A 90 -13.51 4.05 -26.92
N ARG A 91 -14.64 4.78 -26.89
CA ARG A 91 -14.65 6.18 -26.45
C ARG A 91 -14.22 6.26 -24.99
N ALA A 92 -13.18 7.05 -24.71
CA ALA A 92 -12.67 7.30 -23.37
C ALA A 92 -12.96 8.72 -22.86
N LEU A 93 -13.17 9.68 -23.78
CA LEU A 93 -13.41 11.08 -23.47
C LEU A 93 -14.27 11.74 -24.56
N ARG A 94 -15.18 12.62 -24.14
CA ARG A 94 -15.87 13.57 -25.03
C ARG A 94 -15.61 14.98 -24.54
N MET A 95 -15.10 15.85 -25.41
CA MET A 95 -14.88 17.26 -25.12
C MET A 95 -15.66 18.17 -26.07
N MET A 96 -16.11 19.32 -25.57
CA MET A 96 -16.71 20.39 -26.36
C MET A 96 -15.77 21.61 -26.37
N TYR A 97 -15.29 22.00 -27.55
CA TYR A 97 -14.35 23.11 -27.74
C TYR A 97 -15.03 24.40 -28.20
N GLY A 98 -16.22 24.30 -28.77
CA GLY A 98 -17.05 25.41 -29.22
C GLY A 98 -18.52 25.00 -29.29
N PRO A 99 -19.45 25.92 -29.60
CA PRO A 99 -20.89 25.69 -29.51
C PRO A 99 -21.42 24.48 -30.31
N THR A 100 -20.70 24.07 -31.34
CA THR A 100 -21.02 22.95 -32.22
C THR A 100 -19.86 21.97 -32.38
N GLU A 101 -18.73 22.22 -31.71
CA GLU A 101 -17.53 21.40 -31.84
C GLU A 101 -17.43 20.42 -30.68
N MET A 102 -17.92 19.21 -30.90
CA MET A 102 -17.74 18.06 -30.02
C MET A 102 -16.73 17.10 -30.63
N THR A 103 -15.83 16.57 -29.80
CA THR A 103 -14.83 15.58 -30.23
C THR A 103 -14.81 14.42 -29.24
N ASP A 104 -14.95 13.22 -29.79
CA ASP A 104 -14.77 11.96 -29.07
C ASP A 104 -13.33 11.50 -29.26
N TYR A 105 -12.69 11.11 -28.15
CA TYR A 105 -11.35 10.56 -28.11
C TYR A 105 -11.43 9.11 -27.60
N THR A 106 -10.80 8.22 -28.34
CA THR A 106 -10.56 6.85 -27.88
C THR A 106 -9.35 6.81 -26.95
N LEU A 107 -9.17 5.71 -26.20
CA LEU A 107 -7.97 5.54 -25.40
C LEU A 107 -6.70 5.61 -26.26
N LYS A 108 -6.77 5.08 -27.48
CA LYS A 108 -5.68 5.13 -28.47
C LYS A 108 -5.31 6.56 -28.81
N ASP A 109 -6.31 7.40 -29.09
CA ASP A 109 -6.10 8.80 -29.45
C ASP A 109 -5.43 9.56 -28.31
N LEU A 110 -5.84 9.29 -27.06
CA LEU A 110 -5.28 9.92 -25.88
C LEU A 110 -3.83 9.47 -25.64
N ILE A 111 -3.52 8.18 -25.78
CA ILE A 111 -2.15 7.67 -25.64
C ILE A 111 -1.25 8.29 -26.72
N SER A 112 -1.64 8.22 -27.99
CA SER A 112 -0.86 8.81 -29.09
C SER A 112 -0.71 10.33 -28.94
N TYR A 113 -1.73 11.02 -28.42
CA TYR A 113 -1.64 12.44 -28.09
C TYR A 113 -0.58 12.70 -27.01
N LEU A 114 -0.61 11.97 -25.90
CA LEU A 114 0.37 12.12 -24.82
C LEU A 114 1.80 11.76 -25.28
N GLU A 115 1.97 10.70 -26.05
CA GLU A 115 3.27 10.33 -26.64
C GLU A 115 3.83 11.43 -27.52
N SER A 116 3.00 12.05 -28.37
CA SER A 116 3.41 13.19 -29.19
C SER A 116 3.81 14.44 -28.38
N ARG A 117 3.34 14.52 -27.12
CA ARG A 117 3.66 15.57 -26.15
C ARG A 117 4.89 15.25 -25.29
N GLY A 118 5.54 14.10 -25.51
CA GLY A 118 6.76 13.70 -24.82
C GLY A 118 6.54 12.80 -23.60
N TYR A 119 5.32 12.29 -23.39
CA TYR A 119 5.07 11.29 -22.35
C TYR A 119 5.43 9.89 -22.84
N GLN A 120 6.04 9.09 -21.97
CA GLN A 120 6.22 7.66 -22.18
C GLN A 120 5.20 6.93 -21.34
N ILE A 121 4.18 6.36 -21.98
CA ILE A 121 3.12 5.58 -21.32
C ILE A 121 3.57 4.12 -21.22
N ARG A 122 3.43 3.52 -20.03
CA ARG A 122 3.77 2.12 -19.76
C ARG A 122 2.57 1.21 -19.91
N GLU A 123 2.80 -0.10 -19.86
CA GLU A 123 1.75 -1.13 -19.99
C GLU A 123 0.69 -1.05 -18.87
N ASP A 124 1.07 -0.57 -17.69
CA ASP A 124 0.17 -0.37 -16.55
C ASP A 124 -0.48 1.03 -16.55
N PHE A 125 -0.42 1.75 -17.68
CA PHE A 125 -0.89 3.13 -17.85
C PHE A 125 -0.16 4.19 -17.00
N SER A 126 0.85 3.82 -16.22
CA SER A 126 1.73 4.80 -15.59
C SER A 126 2.56 5.53 -16.65
N TYR A 127 3.03 6.73 -16.34
CA TYR A 127 3.73 7.55 -17.32
C TYR A 127 4.90 8.34 -16.73
N ILE A 128 5.86 8.66 -17.60
CA ILE A 128 6.98 9.57 -17.29
C ILE A 128 7.04 10.64 -18.37
N TYR A 129 7.27 11.89 -17.96
CA TYR A 129 7.54 12.97 -18.91
C TYR A 129 9.00 12.91 -19.37
N GLY A 130 9.21 12.50 -20.62
CA GLY A 130 10.53 12.26 -21.22
C GLY A 130 11.18 13.48 -21.90
N GLY A 131 10.49 14.61 -22.00
CA GLY A 131 11.01 15.85 -22.57
C GLY A 131 10.57 16.12 -24.01
N LEU A 132 11.31 17.02 -24.70
CA LEU A 132 10.86 17.84 -25.83
C LEU A 132 9.97 17.11 -26.85
N PRO A 133 8.72 17.58 -27.06
CA PRO A 133 7.77 16.93 -27.95
C PRO A 133 8.28 16.96 -29.39
N GLU A 134 8.07 15.87 -30.13
CA GLU A 134 8.44 15.78 -31.56
C GLU A 134 7.67 16.82 -32.41
N LYS A 135 6.50 17.25 -31.92
CA LYS A 135 5.71 18.37 -32.47
C LYS A 135 5.07 19.18 -31.36
N VAL A 136 5.16 20.51 -31.44
CA VAL A 136 4.35 21.40 -30.59
C VAL A 136 2.91 21.38 -31.10
N LEU A 137 2.12 20.40 -30.66
CA LEU A 137 0.68 20.41 -30.87
C LEU A 137 0.03 21.44 -29.93
N GLU A 138 -0.93 22.20 -30.45
CA GLU A 138 -1.74 23.09 -29.64
C GLU A 138 -2.47 22.30 -28.55
N ASN A 139 -2.27 22.70 -27.30
CA ASN A 139 -2.99 22.13 -26.18
C ASN A 139 -4.40 22.73 -26.17
N ARG A 140 -5.36 21.99 -26.71
CA ARG A 140 -6.74 22.43 -26.82
C ARG A 140 -7.41 22.45 -25.44
N GLU A 141 -8.09 23.55 -25.13
CA GLU A 141 -8.90 23.70 -23.92
C GLU A 141 -10.38 23.68 -24.27
N GLY A 142 -11.16 22.85 -23.58
CA GLY A 142 -12.60 22.70 -23.81
C GLY A 142 -13.32 22.25 -22.55
N TYR A 143 -14.61 21.95 -22.68
CA TYR A 143 -15.44 21.41 -21.60
C TYR A 143 -15.50 19.90 -21.68
N VAL A 144 -15.32 19.21 -20.56
CA VAL A 144 -15.44 17.75 -20.46
C VAL A 144 -16.93 17.41 -20.41
N MET A 145 -17.44 16.81 -21.48
CA MET A 145 -18.84 16.37 -21.57
C MET A 145 -19.03 15.00 -20.92
N TRP A 146 -18.03 14.13 -21.04
CA TRP A 146 -18.00 12.80 -20.45
C TRP A 146 -16.56 12.28 -20.41
N SER A 147 -16.19 11.55 -19.35
CA SER A 147 -14.87 10.95 -19.20
C SER A 147 -14.99 9.57 -18.56
N ILE A 148 -14.20 8.62 -19.03
CA ILE A 148 -14.13 7.28 -18.42
C ILE A 148 -13.55 7.31 -17.00
N ALA A 149 -12.80 8.36 -16.65
CA ALA A 149 -12.30 8.58 -15.29
C ALA A 149 -13.39 9.07 -14.32
N ASP A 150 -14.53 9.54 -14.82
CA ASP A 150 -15.69 9.90 -14.00
C ASP A 150 -16.99 9.56 -14.74
N PRO A 151 -17.30 8.27 -14.85
CA PRO A 151 -18.30 7.75 -15.78
C PRO A 151 -19.73 8.20 -15.44
N ASP A 152 -20.00 8.54 -14.18
CA ASP A 152 -21.29 8.97 -13.67
C ASP A 152 -21.66 10.40 -14.11
N VAL A 153 -20.68 11.20 -14.53
CA VAL A 153 -20.88 12.59 -14.95
C VAL A 153 -21.01 12.63 -16.47
N VAL A 154 -22.26 12.73 -16.94
CA VAL A 154 -22.61 12.80 -18.35
C VAL A 154 -23.37 14.10 -18.64
N TYR A 155 -22.86 14.88 -19.59
CA TYR A 155 -23.55 16.06 -20.11
C TYR A 155 -23.93 15.84 -21.58
N GLU A 156 -25.19 16.09 -21.92
CA GLU A 156 -25.66 16.08 -23.31
C GLU A 156 -25.40 17.42 -24.01
N ASP A 157 -25.51 18.53 -23.26
CA ASP A 157 -25.35 19.90 -23.73
C ASP A 157 -24.51 20.74 -22.74
N PHE A 158 -24.11 21.95 -23.16
CA PHE A 158 -23.39 22.88 -22.29
C PHE A 158 -24.21 23.28 -21.06
N VAL A 159 -23.59 23.16 -19.88
CA VAL A 159 -24.13 23.70 -18.63
C VAL A 159 -23.10 24.59 -17.90
N PRO A 160 -23.54 25.63 -17.16
CA PRO A 160 -22.65 26.66 -16.59
C PRO A 160 -21.60 26.18 -15.57
N ASN A 161 -21.67 24.94 -15.11
CA ASN A 161 -20.79 24.33 -14.10
C ASN A 161 -19.94 23.16 -14.65
N MET A 162 -19.90 22.97 -15.97
CA MET A 162 -19.06 21.93 -16.56
C MET A 162 -17.58 22.17 -16.31
N THR A 163 -16.85 21.08 -16.09
CA THR A 163 -15.39 21.11 -15.96
C THR A 163 -14.75 21.56 -17.25
N ARG A 164 -14.11 22.74 -17.24
CA ARG A 164 -13.24 23.19 -18.33
C ARG A 164 -11.82 22.68 -18.08
N SER A 165 -11.25 21.98 -19.05
CA SER A 165 -9.94 21.33 -18.92
C SER A 165 -9.16 21.36 -20.23
N ARG A 166 -7.86 21.14 -20.11
CA ARG A 166 -6.96 20.84 -21.23
C ARG A 166 -7.13 19.39 -21.65
N LEU A 167 -7.00 19.10 -22.95
CA LEU A 167 -6.98 17.72 -23.43
C LEU A 167 -5.88 16.92 -22.72
N GLU A 168 -4.69 17.50 -22.60
CA GLU A 168 -3.55 16.88 -21.88
C GLU A 168 -3.88 16.55 -20.43
N ALA A 169 -4.44 17.50 -19.67
CA ALA A 169 -4.76 17.28 -18.26
C ALA A 169 -5.81 16.18 -18.08
N THR A 170 -6.83 16.17 -18.95
CA THR A 170 -7.89 15.15 -18.89
C THR A 170 -7.39 13.78 -19.32
N ALA A 171 -6.52 13.72 -20.32
CA ALA A 171 -5.88 12.48 -20.76
C ALA A 171 -5.03 11.86 -19.65
N LEU A 172 -4.23 12.65 -18.92
CA LEU A 172 -3.43 12.17 -17.79
C LEU A 172 -4.32 11.66 -16.65
N GLN A 173 -5.41 12.35 -16.31
CA GLN A 173 -6.39 11.87 -15.32
C GLN A 173 -7.00 10.51 -15.69
N ILE A 174 -7.24 10.28 -16.99
CA ILE A 174 -7.71 8.99 -17.48
C ILE A 174 -6.62 7.91 -17.33
N MET A 175 -5.36 8.23 -17.60
CA MET A 175 -4.24 7.32 -17.36
C MET A 175 -4.12 6.96 -15.87
N ASP A 176 -4.23 7.94 -14.96
CA ASP A 176 -4.20 7.72 -13.52
C ASP A 176 -5.35 6.79 -13.06
N ALA A 177 -6.58 7.01 -13.56
CA ALA A 177 -7.73 6.17 -13.22
C ALA A 177 -7.56 4.72 -13.72
N LEU A 178 -7.01 4.54 -14.92
CA LEU A 178 -6.70 3.21 -15.46
C LEU A 178 -5.58 2.53 -14.67
N HIS A 179 -4.51 3.27 -14.35
CA HIS A 179 -3.41 2.76 -13.55
C HIS A 179 -3.89 2.27 -12.18
N ASP A 180 -4.66 3.08 -11.45
CA ASP A 180 -5.24 2.73 -10.16
C ASP A 180 -6.11 1.46 -10.25
N TYR A 181 -6.94 1.34 -11.30
CA TYR A 181 -7.80 0.17 -11.51
C TYR A 181 -7.00 -1.11 -11.77
N TYR A 182 -6.07 -1.07 -12.73
CA TYR A 182 -5.29 -2.25 -13.10
C TYR A 182 -4.28 -2.65 -12.02
N ALA A 183 -3.80 -1.70 -11.21
CA ALA A 183 -2.96 -2.01 -10.05
C ALA A 183 -3.70 -2.91 -9.03
N VAL A 184 -4.96 -2.59 -8.71
CA VAL A 184 -5.78 -3.41 -7.82
C VAL A 184 -6.13 -4.76 -8.46
N GLN A 185 -6.46 -4.75 -9.76
CA GLN A 185 -6.75 -5.98 -10.48
C GLN A 185 -5.56 -6.94 -10.46
N ASP A 186 -4.36 -6.47 -10.77
CA ASP A 186 -3.14 -7.30 -10.72
C ASP A 186 -2.83 -7.78 -9.30
N GLN A 187 -2.89 -6.87 -8.31
CA GLN A 187 -2.47 -7.16 -6.94
C GLN A 187 -3.44 -8.09 -6.20
N PHE A 188 -4.75 -7.87 -6.34
CA PHE A 188 -5.74 -8.51 -5.48
C PHE A 188 -6.68 -9.46 -6.21
N ILE A 189 -6.87 -9.33 -7.53
CA ILE A 189 -7.81 -10.17 -8.29
C ILE A 189 -7.08 -11.27 -9.06
N VAL A 190 -5.99 -10.92 -9.77
CA VAL A 190 -5.23 -11.86 -10.60
C VAL A 190 -4.25 -12.67 -9.76
N LYS A 191 -3.51 -12.01 -8.86
CA LYS A 191 -2.58 -12.65 -7.94
C LYS A 191 -3.30 -13.05 -6.65
N LYS A 192 -2.83 -14.14 -6.05
CA LYS A 192 -3.21 -14.47 -4.68
C LYS A 192 -2.62 -13.43 -3.72
N SER A 193 -3.39 -13.06 -2.70
CA SER A 193 -2.98 -12.12 -1.67
C SER A 193 -3.39 -12.65 -0.29
N ASN A 194 -2.64 -12.24 0.73
CA ASN A 194 -3.02 -12.42 2.12
C ASN A 194 -4.19 -11.50 2.52
N LEU A 195 -4.55 -10.48 1.72
CA LEU A 195 -5.76 -9.70 1.93
C LEU A 195 -6.93 -10.33 1.17
N HIS A 196 -7.99 -10.64 1.89
CA HIS A 196 -9.23 -11.23 1.40
C HIS A 196 -10.35 -10.21 1.60
N PHE A 197 -11.15 -9.97 0.57
CA PHE A 197 -12.30 -9.09 0.67
C PHE A 197 -13.51 -9.63 -0.08
N LYS A 198 -14.69 -9.24 0.41
CA LYS A 198 -15.97 -9.47 -0.25
C LYS A 198 -16.91 -8.32 0.06
N ILE A 199 -17.35 -7.63 -0.97
CA ILE A 199 -18.36 -6.59 -0.90
C ILE A 199 -19.56 -7.10 -1.66
N ALA A 200 -20.73 -7.07 -1.02
CA ALA A 200 -21.97 -7.50 -1.64
C ALA A 200 -23.04 -6.40 -1.49
N TYR A 201 -23.73 -6.12 -2.59
CA TYR A 201 -24.84 -5.19 -2.68
C TYR A 201 -26.08 -5.97 -3.08
N SER A 202 -27.13 -5.94 -2.27
CA SER A 202 -28.36 -6.69 -2.53
C SER A 202 -29.51 -5.75 -2.87
N ASP A 203 -30.18 -6.00 -3.99
CA ASP A 203 -31.38 -5.27 -4.38
C ASP A 203 -32.53 -5.58 -3.40
N PRO A 204 -33.07 -4.59 -2.68
CA PRO A 204 -34.21 -4.79 -1.80
C PRO A 204 -35.50 -5.24 -2.51
N LYS A 205 -35.62 -5.02 -3.83
CA LYS A 205 -36.86 -5.24 -4.60
C LYS A 205 -36.97 -6.66 -5.12
N ASN A 206 -35.89 -7.22 -5.68
CA ASN A 206 -35.90 -8.54 -6.32
C ASN A 206 -34.93 -9.55 -5.69
N GLY A 207 -34.02 -9.13 -4.82
CA GLY A 207 -33.05 -9.99 -4.15
C GLY A 207 -31.79 -10.30 -4.97
N ASP A 208 -31.60 -9.68 -6.14
CA ASP A 208 -30.36 -9.78 -6.91
C ASP A 208 -29.18 -9.25 -6.10
N THR A 209 -27.98 -9.78 -6.32
CA THR A 209 -26.79 -9.37 -5.58
C THR A 209 -25.59 -9.18 -6.49
N ASP A 210 -25.01 -7.97 -6.45
CA ASP A 210 -23.71 -7.68 -7.07
C ASP A 210 -22.61 -7.94 -6.04
N VAL A 211 -21.62 -8.77 -6.43
CA VAL A 211 -20.53 -9.19 -5.54
C VAL A 211 -19.18 -8.86 -6.14
N PHE A 212 -18.36 -8.14 -5.38
CA PHE A 212 -16.96 -7.85 -5.67
C PHE A 212 -16.08 -8.57 -4.66
N THR A 213 -15.23 -9.48 -5.11
CA THR A 213 -14.43 -10.31 -4.20
C THR A 213 -13.20 -10.88 -4.88
N ASN A 214 -12.16 -11.12 -4.08
CA ASN A 214 -11.04 -11.99 -4.45
C ASN A 214 -11.02 -13.34 -3.72
N ASP A 215 -11.98 -13.57 -2.82
CA ASP A 215 -12.16 -14.81 -2.08
C ASP A 215 -13.67 -15.15 -2.05
N PRO A 216 -14.17 -15.91 -3.04
CA PRO A 216 -15.58 -16.26 -3.12
C PRO A 216 -16.10 -17.02 -1.90
N ASP A 217 -15.21 -17.78 -1.25
CA ASP A 217 -15.49 -18.61 -0.08
C ASP A 217 -15.50 -17.79 1.22
N LEU A 218 -15.12 -16.50 1.18
CA LEU A 218 -15.20 -15.60 2.33
C LEU A 218 -16.66 -15.40 2.75
N THR A 219 -16.91 -15.61 4.03
CA THR A 219 -18.24 -15.54 4.66
C THR A 219 -18.14 -14.86 6.03
N PRO A 220 -19.24 -14.32 6.58
CA PRO A 220 -19.24 -13.79 7.94
C PRO A 220 -18.78 -14.83 8.98
N ASP A 221 -19.03 -16.11 8.73
CA ASP A 221 -18.69 -17.20 9.64
C ASP A 221 -17.21 -17.61 9.60
N ASN A 222 -16.47 -17.32 8.52
CA ASN A 222 -15.05 -17.72 8.41
C ASN A 222 -14.06 -16.55 8.39
N VAL A 223 -14.53 -15.30 8.25
CA VAL A 223 -13.67 -14.11 8.14
C VAL A 223 -12.69 -13.98 9.32
N HIS A 224 -13.13 -14.35 10.53
CA HIS A 224 -12.32 -14.27 11.74
C HIS A 224 -11.15 -15.28 11.79
N THR A 225 -11.20 -16.34 10.96
CA THR A 225 -10.19 -17.41 10.96
C THR A 225 -8.85 -16.97 10.37
N TYR A 226 -8.83 -15.88 9.59
CA TYR A 226 -7.63 -15.30 8.97
C TYR A 226 -6.77 -14.50 9.95
N GLY A 227 -7.32 -14.13 11.12
CA GLY A 227 -6.58 -13.50 12.21
C GLY A 227 -6.89 -12.01 12.35
N LYS A 228 -6.75 -11.20 11.30
CA LYS A 228 -7.24 -9.80 11.29
C LYS A 228 -8.44 -9.67 10.38
N TYR A 229 -9.50 -9.05 10.85
CA TYR A 229 -10.74 -8.98 10.08
C TYR A 229 -11.61 -7.77 10.40
N ALA A 230 -12.53 -7.49 9.49
CA ALA A 230 -13.65 -6.59 9.69
C ALA A 230 -14.90 -7.07 8.94
N TYR A 231 -16.04 -7.02 9.61
CA TYR A 231 -17.37 -7.18 9.04
C TYR A 231 -18.17 -5.90 9.29
N LEU A 232 -18.54 -5.23 8.19
CA LEU A 232 -19.26 -3.96 8.20
C LEU A 232 -20.56 -4.12 7.40
N PRO A 233 -21.69 -4.36 8.08
CA PRO A 233 -23.00 -4.31 7.45
C PRO A 233 -23.48 -2.86 7.32
N GLY A 234 -24.04 -2.50 6.15
CA GLY A 234 -24.55 -1.15 5.86
C GLY A 234 -25.76 -0.74 6.70
N ASN A 235 -26.49 -1.71 7.26
CA ASN A 235 -27.67 -1.51 8.09
C ASN A 235 -27.36 -1.51 9.61
N SER A 236 -26.09 -1.48 10.01
CA SER A 236 -25.66 -1.47 11.40
C SER A 236 -24.70 -0.30 11.68
N VAL A 237 -24.81 0.27 12.88
CA VAL A 237 -23.84 1.24 13.41
C VAL A 237 -22.69 0.55 14.17
N PHE A 238 -22.81 -0.75 14.42
CA PHE A 238 -21.80 -1.57 15.08
C PHE A 238 -21.06 -2.40 14.04
N TYR A 239 -19.73 -2.29 14.06
CA TYR A 239 -18.84 -3.09 13.22
C TYR A 239 -18.22 -4.20 14.06
N ASP A 240 -18.13 -5.40 13.49
CA ASP A 240 -17.43 -6.52 14.11
C ASP A 240 -16.02 -6.58 13.51
N THR A 241 -15.01 -6.16 14.28
CA THR A 241 -13.63 -6.08 13.81
C THR A 241 -12.64 -6.17 14.96
N ASN A 242 -11.45 -6.71 14.66
CA ASN A 242 -10.28 -6.66 15.53
C ASN A 242 -9.11 -5.86 14.92
N LEU A 243 -9.39 -5.07 13.87
CA LEU A 243 -8.46 -4.08 13.34
C LEU A 243 -8.32 -2.91 14.32
N GLN A 244 -7.15 -2.28 14.33
CA GLN A 244 -6.89 -1.14 15.20
C GLN A 244 -7.81 0.05 14.86
N SER A 245 -8.01 0.32 13.57
CA SER A 245 -9.00 1.29 13.11
C SER A 245 -9.39 1.02 11.66
N ILE A 246 -10.58 1.45 11.29
CA ILE A 246 -11.03 1.48 9.89
C ILE A 246 -11.26 2.94 9.52
N THR A 247 -10.86 3.34 8.32
CA THR A 247 -11.01 4.73 7.88
C THR A 247 -12.47 5.16 7.86
N LEU A 248 -12.73 6.39 8.30
CA LEU A 248 -14.08 6.95 8.43
C LEU A 248 -14.84 7.03 7.09
N ASN A 249 -14.12 7.06 5.96
CA ASN A 249 -14.71 7.07 4.62
C ASN A 249 -15.19 5.68 4.14
N THR A 250 -14.98 4.61 4.90
CA THR A 250 -15.33 3.24 4.49
C THR A 250 -16.83 3.06 4.23
N ILE A 251 -17.69 3.42 5.19
CA ILE A 251 -19.15 3.31 5.00
C ILE A 251 -19.66 4.27 3.92
N PRO A 252 -19.27 5.57 3.90
CA PRO A 252 -19.63 6.45 2.79
C PRO A 252 -19.21 5.91 1.43
N ALA A 253 -18.01 5.33 1.31
CA ALA A 253 -17.53 4.72 0.07
C ALA A 253 -18.35 3.48 -0.32
N LEU A 254 -18.69 2.62 0.65
CA LEU A 254 -19.58 1.47 0.40
C LEU A 254 -20.93 1.92 -0.11
N ALA A 255 -21.56 2.90 0.55
CA ALA A 255 -22.85 3.44 0.16
C ALA A 255 -22.82 4.13 -1.21
N ALA A 256 -21.74 4.88 -1.51
CA ALA A 256 -21.59 5.57 -2.79
C ALA A 256 -21.42 4.60 -3.98
N ASN A 257 -20.90 3.41 -3.74
CA ASN A 257 -20.76 2.35 -4.74
C ASN A 257 -21.96 1.39 -4.79
N ASN A 258 -23.00 1.60 -3.98
CA ASN A 258 -24.20 0.75 -4.00
C ASN A 258 -25.07 1.12 -5.23
N PRO A 259 -25.26 0.21 -6.21
CA PRO A 259 -26.14 0.48 -7.35
C PRO A 259 -27.62 0.48 -6.97
N TYR A 260 -27.96 0.00 -5.77
CA TYR A 260 -29.33 -0.11 -5.27
C TYR A 260 -29.67 0.95 -4.22
N ASP A 261 -30.97 1.22 -4.07
CA ASP A 261 -31.47 2.05 -2.98
C ASP A 261 -31.31 1.35 -1.62
N GLY A 262 -30.87 2.09 -0.60
CA GLY A 262 -30.88 1.65 0.79
C GLY A 262 -29.53 1.14 1.32
N SER A 263 -29.60 0.34 2.39
CA SER A 263 -28.43 -0.07 3.19
C SER A 263 -28.18 -1.58 3.21
N ASN A 264 -28.77 -2.31 2.26
CA ASN A 264 -28.59 -3.75 2.08
C ASN A 264 -27.27 -4.06 1.38
N PHE A 265 -26.17 -3.79 2.08
CA PHE A 265 -24.83 -4.12 1.63
C PHE A 265 -23.96 -4.52 2.80
N TYR A 266 -22.86 -5.22 2.53
CA TYR A 266 -21.84 -5.48 3.53
C TYR A 266 -20.44 -5.56 2.94
N LEU A 267 -19.45 -5.30 3.79
CA LEU A 267 -18.04 -5.56 3.56
C LEU A 267 -17.56 -6.64 4.53
N LEU A 268 -16.93 -7.68 3.98
CA LEU A 268 -16.02 -8.56 4.70
C LEU A 268 -14.60 -8.24 4.24
N LEU A 269 -13.72 -8.01 5.20
CA LEU A 269 -12.29 -7.80 5.00
C LEU A 269 -11.54 -8.72 5.95
N ALA A 270 -10.55 -9.44 5.45
CA ALA A 270 -9.68 -10.28 6.25
C ALA A 270 -8.25 -10.13 5.75
N VAL A 271 -7.28 -10.27 6.66
CA VAL A 271 -5.87 -10.43 6.30
C VAL A 271 -5.35 -11.67 6.98
N ASP A 272 -4.85 -12.64 6.19
CA ASP A 272 -4.23 -13.86 6.70
C ASP A 272 -2.90 -13.53 7.40
N THR A 273 -2.95 -13.51 8.73
CA THR A 273 -1.79 -13.24 9.59
C THR A 273 -0.77 -14.37 9.63
N ARG A 274 -1.01 -15.49 8.95
CA ARG A 274 0.01 -16.53 8.70
C ARG A 274 0.89 -16.19 7.49
N PHE A 275 0.46 -15.23 6.68
CA PHE A 275 1.13 -14.75 5.48
C PHE A 275 1.54 -15.87 4.49
N PRO A 276 0.64 -16.79 4.10
CA PRO A 276 0.97 -17.88 3.16
C PRO A 276 1.34 -17.40 1.74
N GLU A 277 0.81 -16.26 1.30
CA GLU A 277 1.02 -15.74 -0.05
C GLU A 277 2.20 -14.76 -0.10
N ALA A 278 3.01 -14.83 -1.16
CA ALA A 278 4.19 -13.97 -1.33
C ALA A 278 3.79 -12.58 -1.86
N ASP A 279 3.19 -11.75 -1.02
CA ASP A 279 2.71 -10.41 -1.36
C ASP A 279 3.31 -9.29 -0.48
N SER A 280 2.74 -8.09 -0.58
CA SER A 280 3.17 -6.92 0.20
C SER A 280 3.04 -7.12 1.72
N TYR A 281 2.07 -7.90 2.19
CA TYR A 281 1.88 -8.20 3.61
C TYR A 281 2.95 -9.16 4.13
N ALA A 282 3.23 -10.24 3.39
CA ALA A 282 4.31 -11.17 3.76
C ALA A 282 5.68 -10.49 3.76
N ARG A 283 5.95 -9.62 2.77
CA ARG A 283 7.18 -8.83 2.73
C ARG A 283 7.28 -7.87 3.92
N ALA A 284 6.19 -7.18 4.26
CA ALA A 284 6.18 -6.25 5.39
C ALA A 284 6.36 -6.97 6.74
N ASP A 285 5.75 -8.14 6.95
CA ASP A 285 6.01 -8.98 8.14
C ASP A 285 7.48 -9.40 8.22
N TYR A 286 8.06 -9.88 7.10
CA TYR A 286 9.46 -10.26 7.04
C TYR A 286 10.40 -9.09 7.37
N GLU A 287 10.19 -7.93 6.75
CA GLU A 287 10.98 -6.71 7.00
C GLU A 287 10.85 -6.28 8.46
N TYR A 288 9.65 -6.33 9.03
CA TYR A 288 9.40 -6.00 10.42
C TYR A 288 10.12 -6.94 11.39
N ARG A 289 10.06 -8.25 11.17
CA ARG A 289 10.76 -9.26 11.99
C ARG A 289 12.28 -9.15 11.86
N SER A 290 12.76 -8.94 10.63
CA SER A 290 14.18 -8.72 10.35
C SER A 290 14.71 -7.51 11.12
N MET A 291 13.97 -6.39 11.06
CA MET A 291 14.25 -5.19 11.82
C MET A 291 14.27 -5.46 13.34
N GLN A 292 13.29 -6.16 13.90
CA GLN A 292 13.28 -6.53 15.33
C GLN A 292 14.51 -7.34 15.72
N ASN A 293 14.92 -8.31 14.89
CA ASN A 293 16.11 -9.12 15.14
C ASN A 293 17.38 -8.27 15.17
N PHE A 294 17.56 -7.35 14.22
CA PHE A 294 18.69 -6.42 14.24
C PHE A 294 18.70 -5.55 15.49
N TYR A 295 17.54 -5.06 15.93
CA TYR A 295 17.45 -4.29 17.16
C TYR A 295 17.83 -5.11 18.40
N ILE A 296 17.33 -6.33 18.53
CA ILE A 296 17.65 -7.22 19.66
C ILE A 296 19.15 -7.55 19.68
N VAL A 297 19.71 -7.96 18.53
CA VAL A 297 21.13 -8.30 18.40
C VAL A 297 21.99 -7.08 18.72
N GLY A 298 21.69 -5.92 18.13
CA GLY A 298 22.41 -4.68 18.39
C GLY A 298 22.36 -4.26 19.86
N PHE A 299 21.21 -4.42 20.51
CA PHE A 299 21.03 -4.10 21.93
C PHE A 299 21.81 -5.05 22.85
N VAL A 300 21.80 -6.36 22.56
CA VAL A 300 22.57 -7.36 23.32
C VAL A 300 24.08 -7.11 23.18
N LEU A 301 24.56 -6.83 21.97
CA LEU A 301 25.97 -6.52 21.72
C LEU A 301 26.40 -5.23 22.41
N LEU A 302 25.54 -4.21 22.42
CA LEU A 302 25.79 -2.97 23.14
C LEU A 302 25.92 -3.21 24.64
N ILE A 303 24.96 -3.90 25.29
CA ILE A 303 25.01 -4.16 26.74
C ILE A 303 26.23 -5.00 27.12
N ILE A 304 26.46 -6.12 26.44
CA ILE A 304 27.57 -7.03 26.77
C ILE A 304 28.91 -6.34 26.51
N GLY A 305 29.06 -5.68 25.36
CA GLY A 305 30.27 -4.95 25.00
C GLY A 305 30.58 -3.84 26.02
N SER A 306 29.58 -3.02 26.38
CA SER A 306 29.77 -1.94 27.36
C SER A 306 30.09 -2.46 28.77
N LEU A 307 29.38 -3.49 29.25
CA LEU A 307 29.62 -4.05 30.59
C LEU A 307 31.03 -4.67 30.70
N MET A 308 31.44 -5.45 29.69
CA MET A 308 32.75 -6.09 29.69
C MET A 308 33.90 -5.11 29.44
N ALA A 309 33.68 -4.07 28.62
CA ALA A 309 34.63 -2.97 28.47
C ALA A 309 34.81 -2.22 29.79
N PHE A 310 33.73 -1.98 30.54
CA PHE A 310 33.80 -1.35 31.87
C PHE A 310 34.58 -2.20 32.88
N LEU A 311 34.31 -3.52 32.96
CA LEU A 311 35.03 -4.42 33.86
C LEU A 311 36.53 -4.51 33.55
N THR A 312 36.89 -4.60 32.27
CA THR A 312 38.29 -4.64 31.85
C THR A 312 38.99 -3.30 32.11
N LEU A 313 38.29 -2.17 31.96
CA LEU A 313 38.81 -0.85 32.32
C LEU A 313 39.08 -0.73 33.82
N LEU A 314 38.15 -1.18 34.68
CA LEU A 314 38.36 -1.20 36.13
C LEU A 314 39.57 -2.03 36.53
N TYR A 315 39.78 -3.19 35.89
CA TYR A 315 40.97 -4.01 36.11
C TYR A 315 42.26 -3.34 35.60
N LEU A 316 42.19 -2.55 34.53
CA LEU A 316 43.35 -1.80 34.03
C LEU A 316 43.74 -0.64 34.95
N ILE A 317 42.77 0.02 35.58
CA ILE A 317 42.99 1.16 36.49
C ILE A 317 43.52 0.70 37.87
N ARG A 318 43.08 -0.46 38.37
CA ARG A 318 43.56 -1.05 39.64
C ARG A 318 44.92 -1.71 39.51
#